data_AF-A0A9Q0X057-F1
#
_entry.id   AF-A0A9Q0X057-F1
#
_cell.length_a   1.000
_cell.length_b   1.000
_cell.length_c   1.000
_cell.angle_alpha   90.00
_cell.angle_beta   90.00
_cell.angle_gamma   90.00
#
_symmetry.space_group_name_H-M   'P 1'
#
loop_
_entity.id
_entity.type
_entity.pdbx_description
1 polymer ?
#
loop_
_entity_poly.entity_id
_entity_poly.type
_entity_poly.pdbx_seq_one_letter_code
_entity_poly.pdbx_strand_id
1 'polypeptide(L)'
;MNKLFDYSSVTGFGEWKWIIGICFDTGMEEGVVELHDDNGKIDRKLTISAHTFSDLTYTSPVVFLYLLKECYAHGTCKATNKFRILQQKVYNALENSPQPGPATFAVWCLYVLPIFGLYCEGLSHLIISALCRFLNRAPTSEDTSKAKVIAAQLFLDIVGGLVDHDERIVLKILEVFDVKVDRY
;
A
#
# COMPACT_ATOMS: atom_id res chain seq x y z
N MET A 1 27.17 9.57 -24.79
CA MET A 1 26.78 8.93 -26.06
C MET A 1 25.89 7.74 -25.68
N ASN A 2 24.63 7.78 -26.12
CA ASN A 2 23.55 6.90 -25.72
C ASN A 2 23.82 5.41 -26.02
N LYS A 3 23.46 4.53 -25.08
CA LYS A 3 22.85 3.25 -25.44
C LYS A 3 21.59 3.07 -24.61
N LEU A 4 20.47 3.27 -25.30
CA LEU A 4 19.13 2.88 -24.88
C LEU A 4 19.14 1.39 -24.49
N PHE A 5 18.50 1.07 -23.37
CA PHE A 5 18.15 -0.30 -23.03
C PHE A 5 17.07 -0.79 -23.99
N ASP A 6 17.41 -1.85 -24.72
CA ASP A 6 16.54 -2.57 -25.65
C ASP A 6 15.52 -3.41 -24.86
N TYR A 7 14.23 -3.14 -25.09
CA TYR A 7 13.08 -3.72 -24.38
C TYR A 7 12.37 -4.79 -25.23
N SER A 8 13.11 -5.57 -26.03
CA SER A 8 12.49 -6.44 -27.04
C SER A 8 12.51 -7.95 -26.77
N SER A 9 13.01 -8.46 -25.63
CA SER A 9 13.21 -9.93 -25.50
C SER A 9 12.62 -10.66 -24.30
N VAL A 10 11.64 -10.10 -23.57
CA VAL A 10 10.93 -10.86 -22.51
C VAL A 10 9.52 -11.22 -22.96
N THR A 11 9.43 -12.06 -23.99
CA THR A 11 8.20 -12.77 -24.35
C THR A 11 8.08 -14.03 -23.49
N GLY A 12 7.56 -13.86 -22.27
CA GLY A 12 7.41 -14.94 -21.30
C GLY A 12 6.14 -14.81 -20.46
N PHE A 13 4.98 -14.63 -21.10
CA PHE A 13 3.66 -14.44 -20.46
C PHE A 13 3.24 -15.59 -19.52
N GLY A 14 3.96 -16.73 -19.54
CA GLY A 14 3.71 -17.92 -18.72
C GLY A 14 4.35 -17.88 -17.33
N GLU A 15 5.52 -17.25 -17.15
CA GLU A 15 6.29 -17.33 -15.89
C GLU A 15 5.78 -16.33 -14.82
N TRP A 16 5.23 -15.19 -15.28
CA TRP A 16 4.60 -14.20 -14.40
C TRP A 16 3.33 -14.72 -13.70
N LYS A 17 2.66 -15.72 -14.27
CA LYS A 17 1.48 -16.34 -13.65
C LYS A 17 1.81 -17.09 -12.35
N TRP A 18 3.01 -17.67 -12.24
CA TRP A 18 3.40 -18.46 -11.07
C TRP A 18 3.87 -17.59 -9.90
N ILE A 19 4.58 -16.50 -10.20
CA ILE A 19 5.07 -15.53 -9.20
C ILE A 19 3.89 -14.89 -8.45
N ILE A 20 2.79 -14.61 -9.15
CA ILE A 20 1.59 -14.00 -8.56
C ILE A 20 0.73 -15.03 -7.83
N GLY A 21 0.73 -16.30 -8.28
CA GLY A 21 0.07 -17.40 -7.59
C GLY A 21 0.57 -17.56 -6.15
N ILE A 22 1.88 -17.47 -5.94
CA ILE A 22 2.51 -17.61 -4.60
C ILE A 22 2.10 -16.46 -3.66
N CYS A 23 1.93 -15.23 -4.14
CA CYS A 23 1.50 -14.09 -3.31
C CYS A 23 0.04 -14.16 -2.84
N PHE A 24 -0.77 -15.06 -3.40
CA PHE A 24 -2.21 -15.17 -3.15
C PHE A 24 -2.67 -16.54 -2.61
N ASP A 25 -1.90 -17.61 -2.76
CA ASP A 25 -2.28 -18.94 -2.27
C ASP A 25 -2.05 -19.14 -0.76
N THR A 26 -1.27 -18.27 -0.11
CA THR A 26 -1.19 -18.25 1.36
C THR A 26 -2.38 -17.52 1.97
N GLY A 27 -3.53 -18.17 1.94
CA GLY A 27 -4.31 -18.26 3.17
C GLY A 27 -3.43 -18.94 4.22
N MET A 28 -3.34 -18.35 5.42
CA MET A 28 -2.63 -18.88 6.60
C MET A 28 -2.23 -20.36 6.49
N GLU A 29 -0.96 -20.68 6.25
CA GLU A 29 -0.17 -21.76 6.89
C GLU A 29 1.31 -21.56 6.51
N GLU A 30 2.20 -21.61 7.50
CA GLU A 30 3.65 -21.61 7.32
C GLU A 30 4.08 -22.90 6.62
N GLY A 31 4.81 -22.78 5.51
CA GLY A 31 5.44 -23.92 4.84
C GLY A 31 6.79 -23.51 4.27
N VAL A 32 7.87 -23.99 4.88
CA VAL A 32 9.24 -23.86 4.38
C VAL A 32 9.36 -24.69 3.10
N VAL A 33 9.81 -24.07 2.01
CA VAL A 33 10.18 -24.79 0.79
C VAL A 33 11.67 -24.60 0.57
N GLU A 34 12.44 -25.63 0.88
CA GLU A 34 13.85 -25.74 0.51
C GLU A 34 13.97 -25.95 -1.01
N LEU A 35 14.84 -25.18 -1.64
CA LEU A 35 15.28 -25.42 -3.01
C LEU A 35 16.81 -25.47 -3.03
N HIS A 36 17.34 -26.63 -3.37
CA HIS A 36 18.75 -26.80 -3.74
C HIS A 36 18.99 -26.16 -5.12
N ASP A 37 20.01 -25.30 -5.19
CA ASP A 37 20.55 -24.75 -6.43
C ASP A 37 21.81 -25.53 -6.81
N ASP A 38 21.91 -25.94 -8.07
CA ASP A 38 23.17 -26.34 -8.68
C ASP A 38 23.28 -25.72 -10.08
N ASN A 39 23.16 -24.38 -10.17
CA ASN A 39 23.99 -23.62 -11.11
C ASN A 39 24.08 -22.11 -10.79
N GLY A 40 24.76 -21.74 -9.70
CA GLY A 40 25.77 -20.68 -9.68
C GLY A 40 25.46 -19.29 -10.28
N LYS A 41 24.19 -18.90 -10.43
CA LYS A 41 23.78 -17.55 -10.75
C LYS A 41 22.73 -17.14 -9.74
N ILE A 42 23.13 -16.24 -8.85
CA ILE A 42 22.27 -15.54 -7.92
C ILE A 42 21.34 -14.65 -8.74
N ASP A 43 20.34 -15.25 -9.37
CA ASP A 43 19.16 -14.55 -9.84
C ASP A 43 18.44 -14.12 -8.57
N ARG A 44 18.65 -12.86 -8.19
CA ARG A 44 17.84 -12.18 -7.17
C ARG A 44 16.43 -11.99 -7.73
N LYS A 45 15.78 -13.12 -7.99
CA LYS A 45 14.35 -13.30 -8.14
C LYS A 45 13.74 -12.55 -6.97
N LEU A 46 13.20 -11.36 -7.23
CA LEU A 46 12.45 -10.53 -6.30
C LEU A 46 11.21 -11.33 -5.90
N THR A 47 11.43 -12.28 -5.01
CA THR A 47 10.41 -13.03 -4.31
C THR A 47 9.84 -12.01 -3.35
N ILE A 48 8.87 -11.23 -3.82
CA ILE A 48 8.04 -10.37 -2.97
C ILE A 48 7.16 -11.34 -2.17
N SER A 49 7.80 -11.99 -1.20
CA SER A 49 7.21 -12.95 -0.30
C SER A 49 6.13 -12.26 0.55
N ALA A 50 5.18 -13.02 1.08
CA ALA A 50 4.31 -12.54 2.16
C ALA A 50 5.09 -11.83 3.28
N HIS A 51 6.36 -12.23 3.52
CA HIS A 51 7.28 -11.59 4.47
C HIS A 51 7.56 -10.10 4.17
N THR A 52 7.52 -9.67 2.91
CA THR A 52 7.71 -8.24 2.54
C THR A 52 6.56 -7.34 3.00
N PHE A 53 5.37 -7.90 3.23
CA PHE A 53 4.25 -7.20 3.88
C PHE A 53 4.21 -7.43 5.39
N SER A 54 4.92 -8.44 5.91
CA SER A 54 4.91 -8.78 7.33
C SER A 54 5.81 -7.86 8.16
N ASP A 55 6.95 -7.44 7.63
CA ASP A 55 7.87 -6.54 8.35
C ASP A 55 7.92 -5.15 7.70
N LEU A 56 6.87 -4.37 7.97
CA LEU A 56 6.73 -2.99 7.50
C LEU A 56 7.26 -1.97 8.52
N THR A 57 7.94 -2.43 9.58
CA THR A 57 8.41 -1.62 10.70
C THR A 57 9.21 -0.39 10.27
N TYR A 58 9.95 -0.49 9.15
CA TYR A 58 10.76 0.59 8.56
C TYR A 58 10.48 0.85 7.08
N THR A 59 9.34 0.38 6.57
CA THR A 59 9.02 0.57 5.14
C THR A 59 8.50 1.98 4.89
N SER A 60 9.05 2.68 3.91
CA SER A 60 8.54 4.00 3.52
C SER A 60 7.14 3.91 2.89
N PRO A 61 6.27 4.91 3.08
CA PRO A 61 4.92 4.95 2.48
C PRO A 61 4.92 4.69 0.97
N VAL A 62 5.88 5.23 0.23
CA VAL A 62 6.01 5.04 -1.23
C VAL A 62 6.28 3.58 -1.58
N VAL A 63 7.18 2.91 -0.86
CA VAL A 63 7.51 1.50 -1.10
C VAL A 63 6.31 0.61 -0.76
N PHE A 64 5.64 0.88 0.35
CA PHE A 64 4.43 0.15 0.73
C PHE A 64 3.35 0.25 -0.34
N LEU A 65 3.10 1.46 -0.86
CA LEU A 65 2.11 1.69 -1.91
C LEU A 65 2.50 1.08 -3.25
N TYR A 66 3.80 1.06 -3.58
CA TYR A 66 4.28 0.36 -4.75
C TYR A 66 3.94 -1.13 -4.69
N LEU A 67 4.24 -1.79 -3.56
CA LEU A 67 3.91 -3.20 -3.36
C LEU A 67 2.39 -3.43 -3.42
N LEU A 68 1.61 -2.52 -2.83
CA LEU A 68 0.14 -2.58 -2.84
C LEU A 68 -0.43 -2.45 -4.26
N LYS A 69 0.11 -1.52 -5.04
CA LYS A 69 -0.24 -1.27 -6.44
C LYS A 69 0.07 -2.48 -7.32
N GLU A 70 1.24 -3.10 -7.15
CA GLU A 70 1.60 -4.32 -7.89
C GLU A 70 0.63 -5.48 -7.59
N CYS A 71 0.26 -5.66 -6.31
CA CYS A 71 -0.72 -6.68 -5.93
C CYS A 71 -2.13 -6.37 -6.48
N TYR A 72 -2.51 -5.09 -6.51
CA TYR A 72 -3.80 -4.63 -7.03
C TYR A 72 -3.90 -4.85 -8.55
N ALA A 73 -2.89 -4.40 -9.29
CA ALA A 73 -2.83 -4.45 -10.75
C ALA A 73 -2.78 -5.90 -11.26
N HIS A 74 -1.95 -6.75 -10.65
CA HIS A 74 -1.62 -8.04 -11.22
C HIS A 74 -2.31 -9.25 -10.55
N GLY A 75 -3.05 -9.06 -9.45
CA GLY A 75 -3.74 -10.17 -8.81
C GLY A 75 -4.72 -10.91 -9.73
N THR A 76 -4.96 -12.20 -9.46
CA THR A 76 -5.82 -13.06 -10.30
C THR A 76 -7.26 -13.16 -9.77
N CYS A 77 -7.54 -12.65 -8.56
CA CYS A 77 -8.87 -12.70 -7.97
C CYS A 77 -9.87 -11.71 -8.61
N LYS A 78 -11.18 -11.96 -8.42
CA LYS A 78 -12.22 -10.96 -8.71
C LYS A 78 -11.97 -9.67 -7.88
N ALA A 79 -12.34 -8.51 -8.42
CA ALA A 79 -12.08 -7.20 -7.82
C ALA A 79 -12.46 -7.11 -6.32
N THR A 80 -13.65 -7.58 -5.93
CA THR A 80 -14.10 -7.57 -4.53
C THR A 80 -13.22 -8.43 -3.63
N ASN A 81 -12.78 -9.60 -4.10
CA ASN A 81 -11.88 -10.48 -3.34
C ASN A 81 -10.48 -9.88 -3.24
N LYS A 82 -9.96 -9.26 -4.33
CA LYS A 82 -8.71 -8.51 -4.30
C LYS A 82 -8.75 -7.43 -3.23
N PHE A 83 -9.80 -6.61 -3.25
CA PHE A 83 -9.97 -5.53 -2.29
C PHE A 83 -9.98 -6.05 -0.85
N ARG A 84 -10.76 -7.11 -0.56
CA ARG A 84 -10.83 -7.70 0.80
C ARG A 84 -9.48 -8.23 1.28
N ILE A 85 -8.75 -8.94 0.40
CA ILE A 85 -7.43 -9.51 0.75
C ILE A 85 -6.42 -8.39 0.98
N LEU A 86 -6.38 -7.39 0.11
CA LEU A 86 -5.48 -6.26 0.26
C LEU A 86 -5.83 -5.40 1.48
N GLN A 87 -7.12 -5.23 1.78
CA GLN A 87 -7.55 -4.50 2.97
C GLN A 87 -7.06 -5.19 4.24
N GLN A 88 -7.11 -6.53 4.27
CA GLN A 88 -6.56 -7.30 5.39
C GLN A 88 -5.04 -7.16 5.49
N LYS A 89 -4.31 -7.14 4.37
CA LYS A 89 -2.86 -6.88 4.36
C LYS A 89 -2.52 -5.50 4.93
N VAL A 90 -3.26 -4.46 4.51
CA VAL A 90 -3.09 -3.10 5.04
C VAL A 90 -3.46 -3.06 6.53
N TYR A 91 -4.54 -3.71 6.95
CA TYR A 91 -4.92 -3.77 8.37
C TYR A 91 -3.81 -4.39 9.22
N ASN A 92 -3.27 -5.54 8.80
CA ASN A 92 -2.18 -6.21 9.52
C ASN A 92 -0.91 -5.35 9.55
N ALA A 93 -0.63 -4.64 8.46
CA ALA A 93 0.48 -3.68 8.40
C ALA A 93 0.36 -2.60 9.47
N LEU A 94 -0.84 -2.07 9.68
CA LEU A 94 -1.12 -1.07 10.72
C LEU A 94 -1.03 -1.66 12.13
N GLU A 95 -1.48 -2.90 12.32
CA GLU A 95 -1.39 -3.63 13.60
C GLU A 95 0.05 -3.87 14.03
N ASN A 96 0.96 -4.08 13.07
CA ASN A 96 2.40 -4.21 13.31
C ASN A 96 3.10 -2.88 13.68
N SER A 97 2.34 -1.82 13.96
CA SER A 97 2.84 -0.54 14.49
C SER A 97 3.96 0.09 13.64
N PRO A 98 3.67 0.43 12.36
CA PRO A 98 4.66 1.03 11.48
C PRO A 98 5.11 2.39 12.04
N GLN A 99 6.40 2.70 11.90
CA GLN A 99 6.90 4.03 12.28
C GLN A 99 6.41 5.09 11.28
N PRO A 100 6.03 6.30 11.72
CA PRO A 100 6.09 6.84 13.09
C PRO A 100 4.85 6.54 13.96
N GLY A 101 3.89 5.80 13.42
CA GLY A 101 2.64 5.37 14.06
C GLY A 101 1.62 4.95 12.99
N PRO A 102 0.67 4.04 13.27
CA PRO A 102 -0.28 3.54 12.27
C PRO A 102 -1.11 4.61 11.54
N ALA A 103 -1.71 5.54 12.28
CA ALA A 103 -2.53 6.61 11.70
C ALA A 103 -1.65 7.61 10.93
N THR A 104 -0.49 7.95 11.50
CA THR A 104 0.46 8.84 10.83
C THR A 104 1.01 8.22 9.55
N PHE A 105 1.32 6.93 9.57
CA PHE A 105 1.76 6.18 8.39
C PHE A 105 0.67 6.16 7.30
N ALA A 106 -0.59 5.93 7.68
CA ALA A 106 -1.71 5.91 6.75
C ALA A 106 -1.94 7.27 6.08
N VAL A 107 -1.84 8.39 6.81
CA VAL A 107 -1.97 9.73 6.19
C VAL A 107 -0.80 10.03 5.27
N TRP A 108 0.42 9.61 5.60
CA TRP A 108 1.55 9.74 4.68
C TRP A 108 1.36 8.93 3.40
N CYS A 109 0.78 7.73 3.49
CA CYS A 109 0.38 6.96 2.32
C CYS A 109 -0.59 7.76 1.44
N LEU A 110 -1.63 8.35 2.04
CA LEU A 110 -2.61 9.19 1.33
C LEU A 110 -1.95 10.43 0.72
N TYR A 111 -0.96 11.03 1.38
CA TYR A 111 -0.24 12.19 0.89
C TYR A 111 0.53 11.88 -0.41
N VAL A 112 1.27 10.77 -0.46
CA VAL A 112 2.10 10.41 -1.63
C VAL A 112 1.32 9.63 -2.71
N LEU A 113 0.10 9.21 -2.41
CA LEU A 113 -0.72 8.35 -3.26
C LEU A 113 -0.95 8.87 -4.70
N PRO A 114 -1.11 10.19 -4.94
CA PRO A 114 -1.34 10.70 -6.29
C PRO A 114 -0.23 10.37 -7.30
N ILE A 115 0.98 10.05 -6.83
CA ILE A 115 2.09 9.56 -7.68
C ILE A 115 1.69 8.29 -8.47
N PHE A 116 0.75 7.50 -7.95
CA PHE A 116 0.28 6.25 -8.56
C PHE A 116 -0.82 6.44 -9.61
N GLY A 117 -1.17 7.69 -9.97
CA GLY A 117 -2.05 8.02 -11.09
C GLY A 117 -3.40 7.29 -11.03
N LEU A 118 -3.73 6.52 -12.06
CA LEU A 118 -5.01 5.79 -12.17
C LEU A 118 -5.31 4.80 -11.04
N TYR A 119 -4.33 4.43 -10.21
CA TYR A 119 -4.53 3.58 -9.03
C TYR A 119 -4.87 4.38 -7.77
N CYS A 120 -4.70 5.71 -7.79
CA CYS A 120 -4.87 6.60 -6.63
C CYS A 120 -6.24 6.39 -5.96
N GLU A 121 -7.35 6.52 -6.69
CA GLU A 121 -8.70 6.37 -6.13
C GLU A 121 -8.91 5.01 -5.43
N GLY A 122 -8.60 3.91 -6.12
CA GLY A 122 -8.78 2.56 -5.58
C GLY A 122 -7.90 2.27 -4.37
N LEU A 123 -6.66 2.76 -4.37
CA LEU A 123 -5.75 2.62 -3.24
C LEU A 123 -6.14 3.56 -2.07
N SER A 124 -6.67 4.76 -2.33
CA SER A 124 -7.18 5.67 -1.31
C SER A 124 -8.31 5.00 -0.53
N HIS A 125 -9.30 4.45 -1.23
CA HIS A 125 -10.39 3.70 -0.61
C HIS A 125 -9.88 2.52 0.22
N LEU A 126 -8.86 1.82 -0.25
CA LEU A 126 -8.27 0.68 0.43
C LEU A 126 -7.60 1.08 1.75
N ILE A 127 -6.73 2.09 1.71
CA ILE A 127 -6.03 2.61 2.89
C ILE A 127 -7.03 3.16 3.91
N ILE A 128 -7.95 4.01 3.48
CA ILE A 128 -8.97 4.61 4.33
C ILE A 128 -9.82 3.52 5.01
N SER A 129 -10.30 2.54 4.24
CA SER A 129 -11.15 1.49 4.79
C SER A 129 -10.41 0.61 5.81
N ALA A 130 -9.15 0.31 5.56
CA ALA A 130 -8.32 -0.44 6.50
C ALA A 130 -8.04 0.36 7.78
N LEU A 131 -7.72 1.66 7.64
CA LEU A 131 -7.52 2.56 8.77
C LEU A 131 -8.77 2.72 9.63
N CYS A 132 -9.95 2.92 9.03
CA CYS A 132 -11.21 2.96 9.78
C CYS A 132 -11.42 1.69 10.61
N ARG A 133 -11.15 0.53 10.01
CA ARG A 133 -11.28 -0.76 10.70
C ARG A 133 -10.28 -0.89 11.86
N PHE A 134 -9.07 -0.36 11.69
CA PHE A 134 -8.02 -0.33 12.72
C PHE A 134 -8.40 0.59 13.90
N LEU A 135 -8.78 1.85 13.61
CA LEU A 135 -9.13 2.84 14.63
C LEU A 135 -10.34 2.43 15.47
N ASN A 136 -11.31 1.73 14.88
CA ASN A 136 -12.47 1.18 15.60
C ASN A 136 -12.10 0.10 16.64
N ARG A 137 -10.89 -0.47 16.58
CA ARG A 137 -10.43 -1.54 17.48
C ARG A 137 -9.33 -1.10 18.44
N ALA A 138 -8.50 -0.12 18.07
CA ALA A 138 -7.37 0.33 18.87
C ALA A 138 -7.18 1.86 18.74
N PRO A 139 -7.81 2.68 19.60
CA PRO A 139 -7.61 4.12 19.60
C PRO A 139 -6.27 4.49 20.26
N THR A 140 -5.30 4.98 19.49
CA THR A 140 -4.04 5.55 20.00
C THR A 140 -4.11 7.08 19.96
N SER A 141 -4.14 7.75 21.12
CA SER A 141 -4.43 9.20 21.17
C SER A 141 -3.30 10.09 20.65
N GLU A 142 -2.04 9.73 20.87
CA GLU A 142 -0.90 10.57 20.44
C GLU A 142 -0.69 10.49 18.92
N ASP A 143 -0.65 9.28 18.35
CA ASP A 143 -0.48 9.06 16.92
C ASP A 143 -1.63 9.67 16.11
N THR A 144 -2.88 9.49 16.56
CA THR A 144 -4.03 10.13 15.90
C THR A 144 -3.98 11.65 15.91
N SER A 145 -3.45 12.27 16.98
CA SER A 145 -3.27 13.73 17.03
C SER A 145 -2.24 14.23 15.99
N LYS A 146 -1.12 13.52 15.81
CA LYS A 146 -0.11 13.84 14.78
C LYS A 146 -0.67 13.63 13.38
N ALA A 147 -1.35 12.50 13.17
CA ALA A 147 -2.00 12.18 11.90
C ALA A 147 -3.04 13.23 11.50
N LYS A 148 -3.81 13.76 12.46
CA LYS A 148 -4.77 14.86 12.24
C LYS A 148 -4.11 16.14 11.74
N VAL A 149 -2.98 16.54 12.31
CA VAL A 149 -2.23 17.73 11.85
C VAL A 149 -1.74 17.53 10.42
N ILE A 150 -1.21 16.35 10.09
CA ILE A 150 -0.75 16.03 8.74
C ILE A 150 -1.91 15.94 7.76
N ALA A 151 -3.07 15.41 8.17
CA ALA A 151 -4.27 15.36 7.34
C ALA A 151 -4.82 16.76 7.03
N ALA A 152 -4.75 17.68 8.00
CA ALA A 152 -5.09 19.09 7.77
C ALA A 152 -4.12 19.76 6.77
N GLN A 153 -2.82 19.48 6.88
CA GLN A 153 -1.83 19.97 5.92
C GLN A 153 -2.11 19.41 4.51
N LEU A 154 -2.35 18.10 4.40
CA LEU A 154 -2.74 17.45 3.15
C LEU A 154 -3.98 18.12 2.52
N PHE A 155 -5.00 18.43 3.32
CA PHE A 155 -6.17 19.16 2.85
C PHE A 155 -5.82 20.54 2.27
N LEU A 156 -4.98 21.33 2.97
CA LEU A 156 -4.53 22.63 2.47
C LEU A 156 -3.74 22.49 1.16
N ASP A 157 -2.90 21.47 1.05
CA ASP A 157 -2.11 21.21 -0.15
C ASP A 157 -2.99 20.76 -1.33
N ILE A 158 -4.06 20.02 -1.07
CA ILE A 158 -5.07 19.67 -2.09
C ILE A 158 -5.82 20.91 -2.57
N VAL A 159 -6.34 21.73 -1.64
CA VAL A 159 -7.05 22.99 -1.99
C VAL A 159 -6.12 23.98 -2.70
N GLY A 160 -4.84 23.99 -2.33
CA GLY A 160 -3.79 24.78 -2.98
C GLY A 160 -3.35 24.24 -4.35
N GLY A 161 -3.85 23.08 -4.79
CA GLY A 161 -3.51 22.47 -6.07
C GLY A 161 -2.14 21.81 -6.12
N LEU A 162 -1.50 21.57 -4.97
CA LEU A 162 -0.19 20.90 -4.87
C LEU A 162 -0.31 19.37 -4.91
N VAL A 163 -1.46 18.84 -4.46
CA VAL A 163 -1.73 17.40 -4.38
C VAL A 163 -3.09 17.11 -5.04
N ASP A 164 -3.12 16.16 -5.97
CA ASP A 164 -4.32 15.83 -6.75
C ASP A 164 -5.07 14.61 -6.15
N HIS A 165 -6.20 14.88 -5.49
CA HIS A 165 -7.11 13.87 -4.95
C HIS A 165 -8.54 14.13 -5.40
N ASP A 166 -9.31 13.07 -5.64
CA ASP A 166 -10.75 13.16 -5.87
C ASP A 166 -11.46 13.75 -4.64
N GLU A 167 -12.41 14.66 -4.87
CA GLU A 167 -13.14 15.38 -3.82
C GLU A 167 -13.76 14.43 -2.77
N ARG A 168 -14.27 13.27 -3.19
CA ARG A 168 -14.88 12.29 -2.29
C ARG A 168 -13.86 11.66 -1.36
N ILE A 169 -12.63 11.44 -1.85
CA ILE A 169 -11.52 10.99 -1.03
C ILE A 169 -11.13 12.07 -0.02
N VAL A 170 -11.06 13.34 -0.44
CA VAL A 170 -10.74 14.46 0.46
C VAL A 170 -11.73 14.53 1.63
N LEU A 171 -13.03 14.46 1.36
CA LEU A 171 -14.06 14.45 2.39
C LEU A 171 -13.88 13.28 3.38
N LYS A 172 -13.50 12.10 2.85
CA LYS A 172 -13.29 10.92 3.67
C LYS A 172 -12.01 11.01 4.52
N ILE A 173 -10.96 11.67 4.02
CA ILE A 173 -9.76 11.98 4.81
C ILE A 173 -10.14 12.89 5.99
N LEU A 174 -10.87 13.97 5.73
CA LEU A 174 -11.31 14.90 6.79
C LEU A 174 -12.14 14.19 7.87
N GLU A 175 -13.09 13.33 7.45
CA GLU A 175 -13.92 12.55 8.36
C GLU A 175 -13.10 11.58 9.22
N VAL A 176 -12.19 10.82 8.61
CA VAL A 176 -11.44 9.76 9.32
C VAL A 176 -10.40 10.31 10.28
N PHE A 177 -9.80 11.46 9.97
CA PHE A 177 -8.82 12.11 10.84
C PHE A 177 -9.43 13.18 11.75
N ASP A 178 -10.77 13.34 11.77
CA ASP A 178 -11.49 14.34 12.56
C ASP A 178 -10.97 15.77 12.31
N VAL A 179 -10.60 16.09 11.07
CA VAL A 179 -10.13 17.44 10.71
C VAL A 179 -11.33 18.37 10.61
N LYS A 180 -11.38 19.35 11.51
CA LYS A 180 -12.41 20.39 11.49
C LYS A 180 -11.97 21.51 10.56
N VAL A 181 -12.78 21.77 9.55
CA VAL A 181 -12.66 22.96 8.71
C VAL A 181 -13.61 23.99 9.30
N ASP A 182 -13.08 24.90 10.12
CA ASP A 182 -13.89 26.00 10.64
C ASP A 182 -14.29 26.91 9.47
N ARG A 183 -15.60 27.14 9.33
CA ARG A 183 -16.13 28.07 8.32
C ARG A 183 -15.74 29.48 8.73
N TYR A 184 -14.94 30.14 7.90
CA TYR A 184 -14.77 31.59 7.92
C TYR A 184 -16.03 32.29 7.39
#